data_AF-A0A7K2C781-F1
#
_entry.id   AF-A0A7K2C781-F1
#
_cell.length_a   1.000
_cell.length_b   1.000
_cell.length_c   1.000
_cell.angle_alpha   90.00
_cell.angle_beta   90.00
_cell.angle_gamma   90.00
#
_symmetry.space_group_name_H-M   'P 1'
#
loop_
_entity.id
_entity.type
_entity.pdbx_description
1 polymer ?
#
loop_
_entity_poly.entity_id
_entity_poly.type
_entity_poly.pdbx_seq_one_letter_code
_entity_poly.pdbx_strand_id
1 'polypeptide(L)'
;GPDGRLMNPGHAIEAGWFLQQAAMRAEHPDLIELSRNMIRNAQDFGWDEEHGGLYYFVDSEGFSPVQLEWSMKLWWPHCEALYAHLLNYSLTSAPDDFAAFRKVDAYTFDHFVDPEHGGWYGYCDREGRVTHRFKGGPYKGCFHVPRALWLCWELLRNWPSRKS
;
A
#
# COMPACT_ATOMS: atom_id res chain seq x y z
N GLY A 1 24.23 -11.56 -5.96
CA GLY A 1 24.47 -10.89 -4.66
C GLY A 1 23.14 -10.51 -4.04
N PRO A 2 23.10 -10.10 -2.76
CA PRO A 2 21.84 -9.75 -2.07
C PRO A 2 21.04 -8.65 -2.78
N ASP A 3 21.70 -7.73 -3.49
CA ASP A 3 21.04 -6.62 -4.20
C ASP A 3 20.00 -7.08 -5.23
N GLY A 4 20.22 -8.23 -5.88
CA GLY A 4 19.28 -8.78 -6.88
C GLY A 4 18.04 -9.44 -6.27
N ARG A 5 18.00 -9.61 -4.94
CA ARG A 5 16.89 -10.25 -4.21
C ARG A 5 16.10 -9.27 -3.35
N LEU A 6 16.59 -8.04 -3.18
CA LEU A 6 15.93 -7.03 -2.40
C LEU A 6 14.61 -6.63 -3.06
N MET A 7 13.51 -6.77 -2.32
CA MET A 7 12.21 -6.30 -2.75
C MET A 7 11.64 -5.32 -1.75
N ASN A 8 10.97 -4.30 -2.28
CA ASN A 8 10.17 -3.36 -1.50
C ASN A 8 8.70 -3.54 -1.91
N PRO A 9 7.87 -4.18 -1.06
CA PRO A 9 6.47 -4.45 -1.39
C PRO A 9 5.68 -3.18 -1.73
N GLY A 10 5.92 -2.09 -0.99
CA GLY A 10 5.30 -0.79 -1.23
C GLY A 10 5.58 -0.24 -2.63
N HIS A 11 6.84 -0.27 -3.07
CA HIS A 11 7.20 0.21 -4.42
C HIS A 11 6.65 -0.70 -5.51
N ALA A 12 6.61 -2.01 -5.30
CA ALA A 12 6.02 -2.95 -6.26
C ALA A 12 4.51 -2.68 -6.44
N ILE A 13 3.80 -2.44 -5.33
CA ILE A 13 2.39 -2.03 -5.35
C ILE A 13 2.22 -0.67 -6.05
N GLU A 14 3.07 0.32 -5.74
CA GLU A 14 3.03 1.65 -6.36
C GLU A 14 3.23 1.59 -7.88
N ALA A 15 4.29 0.89 -8.32
CA ALA A 15 4.57 0.65 -9.72
C ALA A 15 3.40 -0.10 -10.40
N GLY A 16 2.74 -0.99 -9.67
CA GLY A 16 1.56 -1.72 -10.12
C GLY A 16 0.42 -0.80 -10.50
N TRP A 17 -0.03 0.06 -9.59
CA TRP A 17 -1.14 0.94 -9.92
C TRP A 17 -0.75 2.03 -10.93
N PHE A 18 0.52 2.44 -11.00
CA PHE A 18 1.01 3.31 -12.09
C PHE A 18 0.88 2.64 -13.46
N LEU A 19 1.39 1.42 -13.58
CA LEU A 19 1.27 0.65 -14.82
C LEU A 19 -0.20 0.43 -15.18
N GLN A 20 -1.03 0.13 -14.20
CA GLN A 20 -2.47 -0.06 -14.40
C GLN A 20 -3.13 1.19 -14.97
N GLN A 21 -2.90 2.37 -14.38
CA GLN A 21 -3.45 3.62 -14.91
C GLN A 21 -2.95 3.93 -16.33
N ALA A 22 -1.67 3.69 -16.61
CA ALA A 22 -1.12 3.89 -17.94
C ALA A 22 -1.76 2.93 -18.97
N ALA A 23 -1.87 1.65 -18.61
CA ALA A 23 -2.48 0.62 -19.43
C ALA A 23 -3.97 0.87 -19.70
N MET A 24 -4.72 1.40 -18.72
CA MET A 24 -6.11 1.84 -18.91
C MET A 24 -6.23 2.95 -19.94
N ARG A 25 -5.34 3.95 -19.91
CA ARG A 25 -5.34 5.07 -20.88
C ARG A 25 -4.92 4.64 -22.28
N ALA A 26 -4.06 3.62 -22.36
CA ALA A 26 -3.56 3.10 -23.62
C ALA A 26 -4.36 1.87 -24.12
N GLU A 27 -5.44 1.49 -23.43
CA GLU A 27 -6.33 0.38 -23.79
C GLU A 27 -5.60 -0.98 -23.95
N HIS A 28 -4.66 -1.29 -23.05
CA HIS A 28 -3.91 -2.55 -23.01
C HIS A 28 -4.43 -3.49 -21.90
N PRO A 29 -5.42 -4.37 -22.17
CA PRO A 29 -6.05 -5.21 -21.14
C PRO A 29 -5.11 -6.25 -20.51
N ASP A 30 -4.12 -6.73 -21.27
CA ASP A 30 -3.05 -7.61 -20.82
C ASP A 30 -2.17 -6.95 -19.75
N LEU A 31 -1.82 -5.68 -19.93
CA LEU A 31 -1.06 -4.90 -18.95
C LEU A 31 -1.90 -4.51 -17.73
N ILE A 32 -3.21 -4.31 -17.90
CA ILE A 32 -4.14 -4.14 -16.77
C ILE A 32 -4.12 -5.41 -15.92
N GLU A 33 -4.24 -6.59 -16.51
CA GLU A 33 -4.22 -7.84 -15.74
C GLU A 33 -2.87 -8.12 -15.07
N LEU A 34 -1.76 -7.85 -15.79
CA LEU A 34 -0.42 -7.98 -15.22
C LEU A 34 -0.23 -7.07 -13.99
N SER A 35 -0.62 -5.80 -14.10
CA SER A 35 -0.49 -4.84 -13.00
C SER A 35 -1.33 -5.21 -11.78
N ARG A 36 -2.57 -5.70 -11.98
CA ARG A 36 -3.42 -6.22 -10.89
C ARG A 36 -2.74 -7.35 -10.13
N ASN A 37 -2.19 -8.30 -10.86
CA ASN A 37 -1.53 -9.46 -10.26
C ASN A 37 -0.22 -9.07 -9.57
N MET A 38 0.51 -8.08 -10.11
CA MET A 38 1.68 -7.53 -9.43
C MET A 38 1.33 -6.91 -8.07
N ILE A 39 0.23 -6.14 -7.99
CA ILE A 39 -0.26 -5.56 -6.74
C ILE A 39 -0.60 -6.65 -5.72
N ARG A 40 -1.37 -7.66 -6.12
CA ARG A 40 -1.79 -8.76 -5.23
C ARG A 40 -0.59 -9.59 -4.75
N ASN A 41 0.30 -9.97 -5.65
CA ASN A 41 1.48 -10.75 -5.30
C ASN A 41 2.42 -9.97 -4.36
N ALA A 42 2.60 -8.67 -4.59
CA ALA A 42 3.41 -7.83 -3.72
C ALA A 42 2.76 -7.65 -2.33
N GLN A 43 1.42 -7.54 -2.26
CA GLN A 43 0.67 -7.52 -1.02
C GLN A 43 0.89 -8.83 -0.24
N ASP A 44 0.64 -9.98 -0.88
CA ASP A 44 0.71 -11.29 -0.24
C ASP A 44 2.13 -11.62 0.23
N PHE A 45 3.14 -11.31 -0.59
CA PHE A 45 4.54 -11.55 -0.23
C PHE A 45 5.06 -10.58 0.84
N GLY A 46 4.56 -9.35 0.85
CA GLY A 46 5.04 -8.29 1.73
C GLY A 46 4.32 -8.19 3.08
N TRP A 47 3.18 -8.85 3.25
CA TRP A 47 2.36 -8.70 4.45
C TRP A 47 2.89 -9.51 5.63
N ASP A 48 2.98 -8.87 6.79
CA ASP A 48 3.31 -9.52 8.05
C ASP A 48 2.04 -10.14 8.65
N GLU A 49 1.89 -11.46 8.54
CA GLU A 49 0.73 -12.16 9.09
C GLU A 49 0.72 -12.22 10.63
N GLU A 50 1.85 -11.94 11.30
CA GLU A 50 1.94 -11.95 12.76
C GLU A 50 1.47 -10.63 13.37
N HIS A 51 1.92 -9.50 12.82
CA HIS A 51 1.63 -8.17 13.36
C HIS A 51 0.75 -7.29 12.46
N GLY A 52 0.39 -7.76 11.26
CA GLY A 52 -0.28 -6.95 10.25
C GLY A 52 0.66 -5.95 9.59
N GLY A 53 0.21 -5.35 8.49
CA GLY A 53 0.96 -4.35 7.74
C GLY A 53 2.04 -4.93 6.84
N LEU A 54 2.47 -4.12 5.87
CA LEU A 54 3.54 -4.46 4.93
C LEU A 54 4.91 -4.26 5.59
N TYR A 55 5.79 -5.25 5.47
CA TYR A 55 7.22 -5.06 5.68
C TYR A 55 7.76 -3.98 4.75
N TYR A 56 8.79 -3.26 5.20
CA TYR A 56 9.41 -2.24 4.38
C TYR A 56 10.31 -2.83 3.30
N PHE A 57 11.08 -3.86 3.66
CA PHE A 57 11.90 -4.63 2.73
C PHE A 57 11.82 -6.13 3.03
N VAL A 58 11.96 -6.94 2.00
CA VAL A 58 11.98 -8.41 2.06
C VAL A 58 13.02 -8.95 1.06
N ASP A 59 13.49 -10.18 1.28
CA ASP A 59 14.37 -10.90 0.34
C ASP A 59 13.55 -11.94 -0.43
N SER A 60 13.71 -11.99 -1.75
CA SER A 60 12.94 -12.87 -2.63
C SER A 60 13.15 -14.37 -2.39
N GLU A 61 14.25 -14.77 -1.74
CA GLU A 61 14.57 -16.16 -1.38
C GLU A 61 14.33 -16.43 0.12
N GLY A 62 13.80 -15.46 0.88
CA GLY A 62 13.47 -15.62 2.29
C GLY A 62 14.66 -15.51 3.24
N PHE A 63 15.82 -15.02 2.77
CA PHE A 63 16.93 -14.69 3.66
C PHE A 63 16.65 -13.41 4.47
N SER A 64 17.40 -13.19 5.54
CA SER A 64 17.34 -11.92 6.27
C SER A 64 17.76 -10.76 5.37
N PRO A 65 16.93 -9.72 5.18
CA PRO A 65 17.33 -8.51 4.47
C PRO A 65 18.50 -7.81 5.19
N VAL A 66 19.25 -7.00 4.45
CA VAL A 66 20.43 -6.28 4.96
C VAL A 66 20.08 -4.92 5.60
N GLN A 67 18.92 -4.35 5.24
CA GLN A 67 18.42 -3.08 5.77
C GLN A 67 18.00 -3.27 7.22
N LEU A 68 18.47 -2.45 8.15
CA LEU A 68 18.11 -2.58 9.57
C LEU A 68 16.61 -2.32 9.81
N GLU A 69 16.02 -1.50 8.96
CA GLU A 69 14.63 -1.08 8.97
C GLU A 69 13.70 -2.03 8.18
N TRP A 70 14.18 -3.17 7.69
CA TRP A 70 13.41 -4.05 6.80
C TRP A 70 12.04 -4.43 7.34
N SER A 71 11.94 -4.63 8.65
CA SER A 71 10.72 -5.06 9.34
C SER A 71 9.80 -3.92 9.77
N MET A 72 10.24 -2.66 9.62
CA MET A 72 9.46 -1.49 9.99
C MET A 72 8.20 -1.36 9.14
N LYS A 73 7.20 -0.67 9.71
CA LYS A 73 5.92 -0.40 9.06
C LYS A 73 5.85 1.09 8.76
N LEU A 74 6.00 1.45 7.49
CA LEU A 74 5.99 2.84 7.05
C LEU A 74 4.61 3.26 6.54
N TRP A 75 4.27 4.54 6.65
CA TRP A 75 2.97 5.05 6.21
C TRP A 75 2.73 4.89 4.69
N TRP A 76 3.76 5.16 3.88
CA TRP A 76 3.56 5.32 2.43
C TRP A 76 3.25 4.00 1.71
N PRO A 77 3.88 2.83 2.01
CA PRO A 77 3.48 1.56 1.37
C PRO A 77 2.01 1.24 1.57
N HIS A 78 1.48 1.58 2.76
CA HIS A 78 0.08 1.38 3.10
C HIS A 78 -0.83 2.39 2.38
N CYS A 79 -0.41 3.65 2.21
CA CYS A 79 -1.11 4.62 1.35
C CYS A 79 -1.24 4.10 -0.10
N GLU A 80 -0.16 3.53 -0.65
CA GLU A 80 -0.18 3.00 -2.01
C GLU A 80 -1.05 1.75 -2.12
N ALA A 81 -1.00 0.85 -1.14
CA ALA A 81 -1.83 -0.34 -1.09
C ALA A 81 -3.33 -0.03 -0.95
N LEU A 82 -3.71 1.00 -0.17
CA LEU A 82 -5.09 1.48 -0.10
C LEU A 82 -5.62 1.81 -1.48
N TYR A 83 -4.90 2.65 -2.22
CA TYR A 83 -5.34 3.07 -3.53
C TYR A 83 -5.31 1.92 -4.54
N ALA A 84 -4.24 1.12 -4.56
CA ALA A 84 -4.06 0.04 -5.53
C ALA A 84 -5.17 -1.02 -5.45
N HIS A 85 -5.51 -1.49 -4.25
CA HIS A 85 -6.57 -2.49 -4.08
C HIS A 85 -7.95 -1.91 -4.39
N LEU A 86 -8.21 -0.66 -4.02
CA LEU A 86 -9.46 0.00 -4.37
C LEU A 86 -9.59 0.24 -5.88
N LEU A 87 -8.48 0.55 -6.57
CA LEU A 87 -8.43 0.66 -8.03
C LEU A 87 -8.72 -0.69 -8.70
N ASN A 88 -8.06 -1.78 -8.27
CA ASN A 88 -8.36 -3.13 -8.76
C ASN A 88 -9.84 -3.49 -8.58
N TYR A 89 -10.40 -3.20 -7.40
CA TYR A 89 -11.79 -3.44 -7.10
C TYR A 89 -12.72 -2.62 -8.01
N SER A 90 -12.40 -1.35 -8.28
CA SER A 90 -13.18 -0.48 -9.17
C SER A 90 -13.31 -1.01 -10.59
N LEU A 91 -12.31 -1.73 -11.07
CA LEU A 91 -12.31 -2.29 -12.43
C LEU A 91 -13.11 -3.59 -12.54
N THR A 92 -13.15 -4.39 -11.48
CA THR A 92 -13.57 -5.80 -11.58
C THR A 92 -14.65 -6.23 -10.60
N SER A 93 -14.91 -5.42 -9.57
CA SER A 93 -15.77 -5.78 -8.44
C SER A 93 -15.37 -7.08 -7.75
N ALA A 94 -14.11 -7.52 -7.86
CA ALA A 94 -13.62 -8.76 -7.27
C ALA A 94 -13.61 -8.65 -5.73
N PRO A 95 -14.30 -9.54 -4.99
CA PRO A 95 -14.40 -9.46 -3.53
C PRO A 95 -13.03 -9.45 -2.82
N ASP A 96 -12.05 -10.17 -3.37
CA ASP A 96 -10.71 -10.30 -2.78
C ASP A 96 -9.95 -8.96 -2.78
N ASP A 97 -10.06 -8.16 -3.85
CA ASP A 97 -9.44 -6.82 -3.89
C ASP A 97 -10.10 -5.90 -2.86
N PHE A 98 -11.41 -5.99 -2.66
CA PHE A 98 -12.09 -5.21 -1.63
C PHE A 98 -11.71 -5.69 -0.22
N ALA A 99 -11.59 -7.00 0.00
CA ALA A 99 -11.13 -7.55 1.27
C ALA A 99 -9.70 -7.09 1.59
N ALA A 100 -8.81 -7.09 0.60
CA ALA A 100 -7.45 -6.56 0.72
C ALA A 100 -7.45 -5.07 1.04
N PHE A 101 -8.27 -4.26 0.34
CA PHE A 101 -8.47 -2.85 0.67
C PHE A 101 -8.91 -2.66 2.14
N ARG A 102 -9.91 -3.42 2.60
CA ARG A 102 -10.39 -3.36 3.99
C ARG A 102 -9.32 -3.81 5.01
N LYS A 103 -8.50 -4.81 4.68
CA LYS A 103 -7.36 -5.28 5.51
C LYS A 103 -6.33 -4.15 5.68
N VAL A 104 -5.96 -3.49 4.58
CA VAL A 104 -5.03 -2.36 4.60
C VAL A 104 -5.64 -1.14 5.30
N ASP A 105 -6.90 -0.80 5.05
CA ASP A 105 -7.65 0.29 5.70
C ASP A 105 -7.65 0.13 7.22
N ALA A 106 -8.08 -1.02 7.73
CA ALA A 106 -8.11 -1.28 9.16
C ALA A 106 -6.74 -1.07 9.81
N TYR A 107 -5.68 -1.65 9.23
CA TYR A 107 -4.32 -1.50 9.76
C TYR A 107 -3.84 -0.05 9.68
N THR A 108 -4.05 0.61 8.55
CA THR A 108 -3.49 1.93 8.29
C THR A 108 -4.06 2.99 9.24
N PHE A 109 -5.38 2.96 9.42
CA PHE A 109 -6.08 3.93 10.25
C PHE A 109 -5.89 3.68 11.75
N ASP A 110 -5.65 2.42 12.16
CA ASP A 110 -5.36 2.09 13.57
C ASP A 110 -3.93 2.49 13.99
N HIS A 111 -2.95 2.32 13.09
CA HIS A 111 -1.53 2.47 13.44
C HIS A 111 -0.92 3.83 13.08
N PHE A 112 -1.33 4.47 11.99
CA PHE A 112 -0.64 5.69 11.51
C PHE A 112 -1.37 6.98 11.84
N VAL A 113 -2.69 6.98 11.98
CA VAL A 113 -3.46 8.21 12.23
C VAL A 113 -3.17 8.72 13.64
N ASP A 114 -2.89 10.02 13.77
CA ASP A 114 -2.86 10.67 15.08
C ASP A 114 -4.17 11.43 15.31
N PRO A 115 -5.09 10.90 16.15
CA PRO A 115 -6.36 11.56 16.43
C PRO A 115 -6.22 12.81 17.30
N GLU A 116 -5.10 12.98 18.02
CA GLU A 116 -4.91 14.11 18.94
C GLU A 116 -4.45 15.36 18.19
N HIS A 117 -3.45 15.22 17.30
CA HIS A 117 -2.85 16.37 16.60
C HIS A 117 -3.14 16.41 15.10
N GLY A 118 -3.87 15.42 14.58
CA GLY A 118 -4.14 15.28 13.15
C GLY A 118 -2.91 14.84 12.34
N GLY A 119 -3.15 14.53 11.07
CA GLY A 119 -2.13 13.94 10.20
C GLY A 119 -1.72 12.54 10.63
N TRP A 120 -0.77 11.96 9.91
CA TRP A 120 -0.31 10.59 10.13
C TRP A 120 1.14 10.56 10.60
N TYR A 121 1.47 9.66 11.53
CA TYR A 121 2.83 9.23 11.78
C TYR A 121 3.43 8.59 10.54
N GLY A 122 4.76 8.63 10.42
CA GLY A 122 5.47 8.02 9.31
C GLY A 122 5.95 6.59 9.62
N TYR A 123 6.42 6.36 10.84
CA TYR A 123 7.31 5.23 11.10
C TYR A 123 6.85 4.50 12.35
N CYS A 124 6.57 3.21 12.18
CA CYS A 124 6.30 2.27 13.24
C CYS A 124 7.33 1.14 13.23
N ASP A 125 7.55 0.51 14.40
CA ASP A 125 8.27 -0.76 14.49
C ASP A 125 7.45 -1.89 13.86
N ARG A 126 7.97 -3.13 13.90
CA ARG A 126 7.31 -4.29 13.31
C ARG A 126 5.93 -4.53 13.94
N GLU A 127 5.81 -4.31 15.24
CA GLU A 127 4.59 -4.47 16.01
C GLU A 127 3.57 -3.33 15.82
N GLY A 128 3.88 -2.35 14.97
CA GLY A 128 2.98 -1.24 14.64
C GLY A 128 2.99 -0.12 15.67
N ARG A 129 3.97 -0.06 16.58
CA ARG A 129 4.12 1.02 17.57
C ARG A 129 4.90 2.18 16.95
N VAL A 130 4.42 3.40 17.18
CA VAL A 130 5.05 4.63 16.67
C VAL A 130 6.47 4.77 17.23
N THR A 131 7.46 4.78 16.33
CA THR A 131 8.88 4.99 16.68
C THR A 131 9.29 6.44 16.49
N HIS A 132 8.73 7.12 15.49
CA HIS A 132 9.05 8.52 15.17
C HIS A 132 7.79 9.37 15.16
N ARG A 133 7.73 10.35 16.07
CA ARG A 133 6.53 11.17 16.32
C ARG A 133 6.38 12.37 15.38
N PHE A 134 7.39 12.69 14.58
CA PHE A 134 7.30 13.80 13.63
C PHE A 134 6.29 13.49 12.51
N LYS A 135 5.52 14.51 12.10
CA LYS A 135 4.50 14.38 11.04
C LYS A 135 5.04 14.70 9.65
N GLY A 136 6.22 15.30 9.58
CA GLY A 136 6.99 15.55 8.38
C GLY A 136 8.48 15.55 8.68
N GLY A 137 9.27 15.22 7.67
CA GLY A 137 10.72 15.08 7.76
C GLY A 137 11.33 15.00 6.36
N PRO A 138 12.61 14.60 6.23
CA PRO A 138 13.31 14.57 4.93
C PRO A 138 12.59 13.76 3.85
N TYR A 139 11.86 12.71 4.25
CA TYR A 139 11.19 11.77 3.35
C TYR A 139 9.67 11.74 3.52
N LYS A 140 9.11 12.50 4.47
CA LYS A 140 7.66 12.59 4.70
C LYS A 140 7.20 14.03 4.55
N GLY A 141 6.36 14.26 3.55
CA GLY A 141 5.74 15.56 3.27
C GLY A 141 4.25 15.43 2.94
N CYS A 142 3.68 16.53 2.45
CA CYS A 142 2.30 16.61 1.99
C CYS A 142 2.15 15.97 0.59
N PHE A 143 2.36 14.65 0.50
CA PHE A 143 2.31 13.92 -0.77
C PHE A 143 1.54 12.60 -0.67
N HIS A 144 2.16 11.51 -0.20
CA HIS A 144 1.54 10.18 -0.20
C HIS A 144 0.17 10.14 0.49
N VAL A 145 0.07 10.70 1.71
CA VAL A 145 -1.19 10.70 2.48
C VAL A 145 -2.32 11.44 1.75
N PRO A 146 -2.20 12.75 1.44
CA PRO A 146 -3.29 13.46 0.77
C PRO A 146 -3.58 12.90 -0.64
N ARG A 147 -2.55 12.46 -1.40
CA ARG A 147 -2.75 11.83 -2.71
C ARG A 147 -3.57 10.56 -2.60
N ALA A 148 -3.19 9.63 -1.74
CA ALA A 148 -3.89 8.36 -1.59
C ALA A 148 -5.33 8.56 -1.12
N LEU A 149 -5.56 9.42 -0.12
CA LEU A 149 -6.91 9.72 0.37
C LEU A 149 -7.78 10.37 -0.71
N TRP A 150 -7.23 11.33 -1.47
CA TRP A 150 -7.95 11.95 -2.57
C TRP A 150 -8.29 10.93 -3.66
N LEU A 151 -7.34 10.12 -4.10
CA LEU A 151 -7.56 9.10 -5.13
C LEU A 151 -8.56 8.03 -4.68
N CYS A 152 -8.52 7.59 -3.42
CA CYS A 152 -9.50 6.67 -2.87
C CYS A 152 -10.90 7.30 -2.84
N TRP A 153 -10.98 8.56 -2.39
CA TRP A 153 -12.24 9.30 -2.39
C TRP A 153 -12.82 9.49 -3.80
N GLU A 154 -11.98 9.75 -4.81
CA GLU A 154 -12.38 9.82 -6.22
C GLU A 154 -13.03 8.53 -6.71
N LEU A 155 -12.48 7.37 -6.34
CA LEU A 155 -13.07 6.08 -6.69
C LEU A 155 -14.38 5.83 -5.92
N LEU A 156 -14.41 6.12 -4.62
CA LEU A 156 -15.58 5.87 -3.77
C LEU A 156 -16.76 6.80 -4.07
N ARG A 157 -16.51 8.07 -4.40
CA ARG A 157 -17.59 9.03 -4.71
C ARG A 157 -18.29 8.72 -6.03
N ASN A 158 -17.56 8.14 -6.97
CA ASN A 158 -18.07 7.71 -8.27
C ASN A 158 -18.60 6.28 -8.23
N TRP A 159 -18.49 5.60 -7.08
CA TRP A 159 -19.07 4.28 -6.89
C TRP A 159 -20.60 4.36 -6.99
N PRO A 160 -21.23 3.63 -7.92
CA PRO A 160 -22.69 3.64 -8.02
C PRO A 160 -23.26 3.24 -6.67
N SER A 161 -24.08 4.11 -6.07
CA SER A 161 -24.89 3.72 -4.91
C SER A 161 -25.68 2.49 -5.34
N ARG A 162 -25.36 1.32 -4.77
CA ARG A 162 -26.25 0.17 -4.87
C ARG A 162 -27.54 0.63 -4.22
N LYS A 163 -28.55 0.97 -5.03
CA LYS A 163 -29.93 1.02 -4.56
C LYS A 163 -30.22 -0.39 -4.05
N SER A 164 -30.18 -0.54 -2.72
CA SER A 164 -30.74 -1.67 -1.99
C SER A 164 -32.25 -1.66 -2.14
#